data_AF-A0AA41L6X8-F1
#
_entry.id   AF-A0AA41L6X8-F1
#
_cell.length_a   1.000
_cell.length_b   1.000
_cell.length_c   1.000
_cell.angle_alpha   90.00
_cell.angle_beta   90.00
_cell.angle_gamma   90.00
#
_symmetry.space_group_name_H-M   'P 1'
#
loop_
_entity.id
_entity.type
_entity.pdbx_description
1 polymer ?
#
loop_
_entity_poly.entity_id
_entity_poly.type
_entity_poly.pdbx_seq_one_letter_code
_entity_poly.pdbx_strand_id
1 'polypeptide(L)'
;MAKQELKLKTAESEKITINLGPIDLGQIDLLVQEGFYSNRTDLIRTAIRNQLNQHADVVKQTVARKSLVLGMQHYTRADLEATQAAGQRLQIQVLGLASIANDVSVELALATIESIFVLGSLHASAVLKTALANRIH
;
A
#
# COMPACT_ATOMS: atom_id res chain seq x y z
N MET A 1 -32.57 9.82 14.00
CA MET A 1 -31.32 9.09 14.28
C MET A 1 -30.53 8.99 12.99
N ALA A 2 -29.58 9.89 12.75
CA ALA A 2 -28.73 9.86 11.56
C ALA A 2 -27.42 9.15 11.94
N LYS A 3 -27.28 7.88 11.54
CA LYS A 3 -26.01 7.17 11.64
C LYS A 3 -25.05 7.84 10.64
N GLN A 4 -24.12 8.64 11.14
CA GLN A 4 -22.95 9.05 10.38
C GLN A 4 -22.17 7.78 10.01
N GLU A 5 -22.23 7.40 8.74
CA GLU A 5 -21.26 6.49 8.16
C GLU A 5 -19.87 7.10 8.36
N LEU A 6 -19.08 6.50 9.25
CA LEU A 6 -17.65 6.74 9.34
C LEU A 6 -17.04 6.29 8.01
N LYS A 7 -17.05 7.19 7.03
CA LYS A 7 -16.23 7.08 5.84
C LYS A 7 -14.78 7.17 6.32
N LEU A 8 -14.22 6.00 6.66
CA LEU A 8 -12.80 5.83 6.90
C LEU A 8 -12.09 6.44 5.69
N LYS A 9 -11.50 7.62 5.88
CA LYS A 9 -10.68 8.26 4.85
C LYS A 9 -9.51 7.32 4.61
N THR A 10 -9.60 6.51 3.56
CA THR A 10 -8.42 5.85 2.99
C THR A 10 -7.45 6.98 2.68
N ALA A 11 -6.29 6.99 3.33
CA ALA A 11 -5.28 7.99 3.06
C ALA A 11 -4.92 7.89 1.58
N GLU A 12 -5.25 8.92 0.79
CA GLU A 12 -4.94 8.95 -0.65
C GLU A 12 -3.43 8.98 -0.92
N SER A 13 -2.64 9.27 0.13
CA SER A 13 -1.19 9.34 0.07
C SER A 13 -0.56 8.84 1.36
N GLU A 14 0.55 8.11 1.21
CA GLU A 14 1.40 7.70 2.33
C GLU A 14 2.46 8.76 2.62
N LYS A 15 2.65 9.08 3.90
CA LYS A 15 3.69 10.01 4.31
C LYS A 15 5.01 9.27 4.47
N ILE A 16 6.03 9.74 3.77
CA ILE A 16 7.42 9.32 3.96
C ILE A 16 8.21 10.43 4.65
N THR A 17 9.14 10.04 5.53
CA THR A 17 10.12 10.94 6.14
C THR A 17 11.49 10.51 5.62
N ILE A 18 12.25 11.46 5.05
CA ILE A 18 13.56 11.20 4.45
C ILE A 18 14.57 12.25 4.94
N ASN A 19 15.83 11.87 5.02
CA ASN A 19 16.94 12.80 5.25
C ASN A 19 17.51 13.21 3.90
N LEU A 20 17.83 14.50 3.74
CA LEU A 20 18.45 15.07 2.54
C LEU A 20 19.72 15.83 2.92
N GLY A 21 20.70 15.84 2.03
CA GLY A 21 21.90 16.66 2.20
C GLY A 21 21.56 18.15 2.13
N PRO A 22 22.31 19.03 2.82
CA PRO A 22 22.03 20.46 2.84
C PRO A 22 22.16 21.12 1.46
N ILE A 23 23.04 20.60 0.60
CA ILE A 23 23.22 21.08 -0.78
C ILE A 23 21.99 20.74 -1.63
N ASP A 24 21.53 19.48 -1.60
CA ASP A 24 20.35 19.04 -2.36
C ASP A 24 19.09 19.79 -1.89
N LEU A 25 18.94 19.99 -0.58
CA LEU A 25 17.86 20.79 -0.03
C LEU A 25 17.88 22.22 -0.56
N GLY A 26 19.05 22.86 -0.63
CA GLY A 26 19.21 24.19 -1.20
C GLY A 26 18.84 24.26 -2.69
N GLN A 27 19.19 23.24 -3.48
CA GLN A 27 18.79 23.16 -4.90
C GLN A 27 17.28 22.97 -5.06
N ILE A 28 16.66 22.13 -4.22
CA ILE A 28 15.20 21.96 -4.19
C ILE A 28 14.52 23.30 -3.89
N ASP A 29 15.03 24.04 -2.90
CA ASP A 29 14.49 25.34 -2.52
C ASP A 29 14.58 26.36 -3.64
N LEU A 30 15.73 26.43 -4.32
CA LEU A 30 15.91 27.29 -5.48
C LEU A 30 14.89 26.99 -6.57
N LEU A 31 14.69 25.72 -6.92
CA LEU A 31 13.74 25.31 -7.97
C LEU A 31 12.29 25.66 -7.61
N VAL A 32 11.93 25.56 -6.33
CA VAL A 32 10.60 25.98 -5.85
C VAL A 32 10.47 27.51 -5.88
N GLN A 33 11.50 28.23 -5.46
CA GLN A 33 11.51 29.70 -5.44
C GLN A 33 11.41 30.31 -6.85
N GLU A 34 12.09 29.72 -7.83
CA GLU A 34 12.01 30.12 -9.24
C GLU A 34 10.70 29.67 -9.93
N GLY A 35 9.81 28.97 -9.20
CA GLY A 35 8.48 28.61 -9.69
C GLY A 35 8.43 27.39 -10.60
N PHE A 36 9.52 26.62 -10.73
CA PHE A 36 9.51 25.37 -11.50
C PHE A 36 8.61 24.30 -10.88
N TYR A 37 8.41 24.35 -9.56
CA TYR A 37 7.54 23.44 -8.80
C TYR A 37 6.75 24.22 -7.75
N SER A 38 5.52 23.78 -7.47
CA SER A 38 4.64 24.49 -6.53
C SER A 38 5.09 24.38 -5.07
N ASN A 39 5.81 23.32 -4.69
CA ASN A 39 6.39 23.11 -3.36
C ASN A 39 7.41 21.95 -3.38
N ARG A 40 8.17 21.78 -2.28
CA ARG A 40 9.16 20.70 -2.13
C ARG A 40 8.55 19.30 -2.34
N THR A 41 7.35 19.07 -1.81
CA THR A 41 6.66 17.78 -1.91
C THR A 41 6.30 17.44 -3.36
N ASP A 42 5.90 18.43 -4.14
CA ASP A 42 5.58 18.28 -5.56
C ASP A 42 6.81 17.90 -6.39
N LEU A 43 7.93 18.58 -6.16
CA LEU A 43 9.22 18.24 -6.77
C LEU A 43 9.61 16.80 -6.45
N ILE A 44 9.61 16.44 -5.16
CA ILE A 44 10.00 15.09 -4.71
C ILE A 44 9.08 14.02 -5.32
N ARG A 45 7.76 14.25 -5.34
CA ARG A 45 6.80 13.33 -5.95
C ARG A 45 7.06 13.17 -7.45
N THR A 46 7.37 14.26 -8.15
CA THR A 46 7.68 14.25 -9.58
C THR A 46 8.97 13.49 -9.85
N ALA A 47 10.03 13.73 -9.07
CA ALA A 47 11.30 13.01 -9.18
C ALA A 47 11.14 11.49 -8.99
N ILE A 48 10.36 11.08 -7.97
CA ILE A 48 10.06 9.66 -7.73
C ILE A 48 9.32 9.05 -8.93
N ARG A 49 8.29 9.73 -9.47
CA ARG A 49 7.55 9.24 -10.65
C ARG A 49 8.45 9.09 -11.86
N ASN A 50 9.36 10.04 -12.10
CA ASN A 50 10.30 9.98 -13.20
C ASN A 50 11.25 8.78 -13.07
N GLN A 51 11.79 8.54 -11.86
CA GLN A 51 12.64 7.37 -11.60
C GLN A 51 11.87 6.04 -11.75
N LEU A 52 10.63 5.96 -11.26
CA LEU A 52 9.80 4.76 -11.45
C LEU A 52 9.49 4.50 -12.93
N ASN A 53 9.23 5.55 -13.71
CA ASN A 53 9.01 5.44 -15.15
C ASN A 53 10.27 4.94 -15.88
N GLN A 54 11.45 5.43 -15.49
CA GLN A 54 12.73 4.98 -16.03
C GLN A 54 12.97 3.47 -15.79
N HIS A 55 12.46 2.93 -14.68
CA HIS A 55 12.58 1.52 -14.31
C HIS A 55 11.32 0.68 -14.61
N ALA A 56 10.35 1.21 -15.38
CA ALA A 56 9.04 0.60 -15.55
C ALA A 56 9.10 -0.84 -16.07
N ASP A 57 9.98 -1.14 -17.02
CA ASP A 57 10.09 -2.47 -17.60
C ASP A 57 10.68 -3.48 -16.63
N VAL A 58 11.66 -3.07 -15.81
CA VAL A 58 12.23 -3.90 -14.74
C VAL A 58 11.16 -4.23 -13.70
N VAL A 59 10.32 -3.25 -13.35
CA VAL A 59 9.19 -3.43 -12.44
C VAL A 59 8.20 -4.43 -13.03
N LYS A 60 7.75 -4.24 -14.29
CA LYS A 60 6.82 -5.15 -14.97
C LYS A 60 7.33 -6.59 -15.04
N GLN A 61 8.58 -6.79 -15.45
CA GLN A 61 9.19 -8.12 -15.51
C GLN A 61 9.26 -8.78 -14.13
N THR A 62 9.58 -8.00 -13.09
CA THR A 62 9.65 -8.51 -11.72
C THR A 62 8.27 -8.86 -11.16
N VAL A 63 7.26 -8.03 -11.44
CA VAL A 63 5.86 -8.28 -11.07
C VAL A 63 5.37 -9.58 -11.69
N ALA A 64 5.62 -9.81 -12.98
CA ALA A 64 5.26 -11.04 -13.66
C ALA A 64 6.00 -12.27 -13.09
N ARG A 65 7.32 -12.16 -12.87
CA ARG A 65 8.14 -13.26 -12.34
C ARG A 65 7.74 -13.67 -10.91
N LYS A 66 7.36 -12.69 -10.08
CA LYS A 66 6.97 -12.91 -8.68
C LYS A 66 5.45 -13.05 -8.49
N SER A 67 4.66 -13.08 -9.57
CA SER A 67 3.19 -13.14 -9.51
C SER A 67 2.56 -12.07 -8.60
N LEU A 68 3.16 -10.87 -8.56
CA LEU A 68 2.65 -9.76 -7.75
C LEU A 68 1.45 -9.12 -8.46
N VAL A 69 0.48 -8.67 -7.69
CA VAL A 69 -0.60 -7.81 -8.17
C VAL A 69 -0.19 -6.35 -7.96
N LEU A 70 -0.04 -5.60 -9.04
CA LEU A 70 0.26 -4.18 -8.99
C LEU A 70 -1.02 -3.37 -8.73
N GLY A 71 -1.02 -2.52 -7.71
CA GLY A 71 -2.11 -1.58 -7.43
C GLY A 71 -2.65 -1.66 -6.01
N MET A 72 -3.95 -1.35 -5.86
CA MET A 72 -4.66 -1.40 -4.58
C MET A 72 -5.57 -2.62 -4.54
N GLN A 73 -5.45 -3.42 -3.49
CA GLN A 73 -6.32 -4.58 -3.22
C GLN A 73 -7.07 -4.35 -1.92
N HIS A 74 -8.37 -4.58 -1.94
CA HIS A 74 -9.24 -4.48 -0.77
C HIS A 74 -9.97 -5.80 -0.56
N TYR A 75 -9.76 -6.41 0.60
CA TYR A 75 -10.37 -7.67 1.00
C TYR A 75 -11.46 -7.38 2.01
N THR A 76 -12.72 -7.59 1.60
CA THR A 76 -13.88 -7.45 2.47
C THR A 76 -14.15 -8.74 3.23
N ARG A 77 -14.98 -8.66 4.27
CA ARG A 77 -15.48 -9.84 4.97
C ARG A 77 -16.18 -10.82 4.03
N ALA A 78 -17.01 -10.33 3.11
CA ALA A 78 -17.73 -11.16 2.16
C ALA A 78 -16.78 -11.93 1.24
N ASP A 79 -15.70 -11.30 0.77
CA ASP A 79 -14.70 -11.95 -0.08
C ASP A 79 -14.01 -13.11 0.65
N LEU A 80 -13.68 -12.91 1.93
CA LEU A 80 -13.06 -13.93 2.76
C LEU A 80 -14.04 -15.05 3.14
N GLU A 81 -15.30 -14.73 3.45
CA GLU A 81 -16.34 -15.74 3.71
C GLU A 81 -16.59 -16.60 2.46
N ALA A 82 -16.63 -16.00 1.27
CA ALA A 82 -16.72 -16.74 0.02
C ALA A 82 -15.49 -17.64 -0.22
N THR A 83 -14.29 -17.14 0.07
CA THR A 83 -13.04 -17.91 0.01
C THR A 83 -13.08 -19.10 0.97
N GLN A 84 -13.56 -18.88 2.20
CA GLN A 84 -13.69 -19.92 3.21
C GLN A 84 -14.70 -21.00 2.78
N ALA A 85 -15.85 -20.59 2.24
CA ALA A 85 -16.86 -21.49 1.72
C ALA A 85 -16.36 -22.32 0.53
N ALA A 86 -15.48 -21.73 -0.29
CA ALA A 86 -14.79 -22.43 -1.37
C ALA A 86 -13.66 -23.36 -0.89
N GLY A 87 -13.32 -23.37 0.41
CA GLY A 87 -12.21 -24.15 0.97
C GLY A 87 -10.84 -23.69 0.48
N GLN A 88 -10.72 -22.47 -0.03
CA GLN A 88 -9.49 -21.92 -0.58
C GLN A 88 -8.72 -21.13 0.47
N ARG A 89 -7.44 -20.89 0.20
CA ARG A 89 -6.62 -19.95 0.94
C ARG A 89 -5.97 -18.94 0.00
N LEU A 90 -5.96 -17.69 0.43
CA LEU A 90 -5.41 -16.56 -0.30
C LEU A 90 -3.92 -16.41 -0.01
N GLN A 91 -3.14 -16.30 -1.08
CA GLN A 91 -1.77 -15.82 -1.03
C GLN A 91 -1.79 -14.37 -1.54
N ILE A 92 -1.73 -13.43 -0.60
CA ILE A 92 -1.81 -12.00 -0.91
C ILE A 92 -0.42 -11.53 -1.32
N GLN A 93 -0.25 -11.23 -2.60
CA GLN A 93 1.02 -10.77 -3.16
C GLN A 93 0.81 -9.44 -3.88
N VAL A 94 1.17 -8.33 -3.26
CA VAL A 94 0.81 -6.99 -3.74
C VAL A 94 2.02 -6.07 -3.84
N LEU A 95 2.12 -5.35 -4.96
CA LEU A 95 2.98 -4.19 -5.12
C LEU A 95 2.08 -2.94 -5.12
N GLY A 96 2.09 -2.18 -4.02
CA GLY A 96 1.18 -1.06 -3.79
C GLY A 96 0.51 -1.14 -2.42
N LEU A 97 -0.81 -1.25 -2.38
CA LEU A 97 -1.59 -1.27 -1.15
C LEU A 97 -2.42 -2.54 -1.05
N ALA A 98 -2.22 -3.30 0.02
CA ALA A 98 -3.18 -4.32 0.44
C ALA A 98 -3.97 -3.80 1.64
N SER A 99 -5.29 -3.95 1.61
CA SER A 99 -6.16 -3.52 2.70
C SER A 99 -7.16 -4.62 3.05
N ILE A 100 -7.35 -4.86 4.34
CA ILE A 100 -8.31 -5.80 4.89
C ILE A 100 -9.34 -4.99 5.68
N ALA A 101 -10.62 -5.24 5.40
CA ALA A 101 -11.71 -4.51 6.04
C ALA A 101 -11.72 -4.72 7.57
N ASN A 102 -12.11 -3.68 8.31
CA ASN A 102 -12.02 -3.67 9.77
C ASN A 102 -13.02 -4.62 10.46
N ASP A 103 -14.07 -5.02 9.76
CA ASP A 103 -15.12 -5.94 10.22
C ASP A 103 -14.76 -7.42 10.02
N VAL A 104 -13.59 -7.72 9.46
CA VAL A 104 -13.04 -9.07 9.35
C VAL A 104 -12.61 -9.58 10.71
N SER A 105 -13.11 -10.75 11.11
CA SER A 105 -12.68 -11.40 12.35
C SER A 105 -11.31 -12.06 12.19
N VAL A 106 -10.58 -12.19 13.30
CA VAL A 106 -9.27 -12.87 13.35
C VAL A 106 -9.39 -14.32 12.88
N GLU A 107 -10.44 -15.02 13.30
CA GLU A 107 -10.68 -16.41 12.93
C GLU A 107 -10.89 -16.58 11.42
N LEU A 108 -11.70 -15.70 10.81
CA LEU A 108 -11.94 -15.72 9.37
C LEU A 108 -10.65 -15.43 8.60
N ALA A 109 -9.87 -14.43 9.01
CA ALA A 109 -8.59 -14.11 8.39
C ALA A 109 -7.58 -15.27 8.51
N LEU A 110 -7.52 -15.93 9.67
CA LEU A 110 -6.63 -17.08 9.89
C LEU A 110 -7.08 -18.33 9.13
N ALA A 111 -8.37 -18.51 8.88
CA ALA A 111 -8.86 -19.61 8.07
C ALA A 111 -8.55 -19.42 6.58
N THR A 112 -8.54 -18.18 6.11
CA THR A 112 -8.56 -17.84 4.68
C THR A 112 -7.26 -17.29 4.12
N ILE A 113 -6.40 -16.65 4.91
CA ILE A 113 -5.18 -15.99 4.39
C ILE A 113 -3.97 -16.87 4.68
N GLU A 114 -3.38 -17.51 3.69
CA GLU A 114 -2.18 -18.33 3.87
C GLU A 114 -0.92 -17.49 4.11
N SER A 115 -0.70 -16.49 3.27
CA SER A 115 0.49 -15.63 3.31
C SER A 115 0.18 -14.23 2.80
N ILE A 116 0.95 -13.26 3.28
CA ILE A 116 0.87 -11.85 2.92
C ILE A 116 2.28 -11.37 2.60
N PHE A 117 2.51 -10.97 1.35
CA PHE A 117 3.72 -10.32 0.88
C PHE A 117 3.32 -8.99 0.21
N VAL A 118 3.71 -7.88 0.83
CA VAL A 118 3.31 -6.55 0.37
C VAL A 118 4.52 -5.64 0.24
N LEU A 119 4.77 -5.19 -0.98
CA LEU A 119 5.72 -4.12 -1.26
C LEU A 119 4.95 -2.79 -1.33
N GLY A 120 4.93 -2.07 -0.21
CA GLY A 120 4.19 -0.82 -0.04
C GLY A 120 3.49 -0.78 1.31
N SER A 121 2.17 -0.59 1.31
CA SER A 121 1.38 -0.45 2.54
C SER A 121 0.46 -1.65 2.78
N LEU A 122 0.37 -2.10 4.04
CA LEU A 122 -0.65 -3.03 4.52
C LEU A 122 -1.58 -2.33 5.51
N HIS A 123 -2.84 -2.15 5.13
CA HIS A 123 -3.88 -1.61 5.99
C HIS A 123 -4.74 -2.74 6.55
N ALA A 124 -4.70 -2.92 7.86
CA ALA A 124 -5.55 -3.85 8.58
C ALA A 124 -5.64 -3.38 10.04
N SER A 125 -6.66 -3.82 10.76
CA SER A 125 -6.76 -3.55 12.19
C SER A 125 -5.53 -4.08 12.93
N ALA A 126 -5.12 -3.43 14.02
CA ALA A 126 -3.93 -3.85 14.78
C ALA A 126 -4.05 -5.31 15.27
N VAL A 127 -5.25 -5.72 15.67
CA VAL A 127 -5.54 -7.10 16.10
C VAL A 127 -5.29 -8.09 14.95
N LEU A 128 -5.72 -7.77 13.73
CA LEU A 128 -5.46 -8.61 12.55
C LEU A 128 -3.97 -8.66 12.20
N LYS A 129 -3.27 -7.52 12.23
CA LYS A 129 -1.82 -7.50 11.96
C LYS A 129 -1.05 -8.36 12.95
N THR A 130 -1.40 -8.31 14.23
CA THR A 130 -0.78 -9.15 15.26
C THR A 130 -1.09 -10.63 15.04
N ALA A 131 -2.35 -10.98 14.74
CA ALA A 131 -2.73 -12.38 14.51
C ALA A 131 -2.08 -12.98 13.25
N LEU A 132 -1.89 -12.16 12.21
CA LEU A 132 -1.30 -12.56 10.94
C LEU A 132 0.23 -12.37 10.89
N ALA A 133 0.88 -11.98 12.00
CA ALA A 133 2.30 -11.64 12.01
C ALA A 133 3.20 -12.75 11.44
N ASN A 134 2.89 -14.02 11.75
CA ASN A 134 3.65 -15.18 11.24
C ASN A 134 3.42 -15.48 9.75
N ARG A 135 2.47 -14.79 9.11
CA ARG A 135 2.10 -14.96 7.70
C ARG A 135 2.49 -13.73 6.86
N ILE A 136 2.99 -12.67 7.49
CA ILE A 136 3.48 -11.47 6.81
C ILE A 136 4.97 -11.66 6.54
N HIS A 137 5.36 -11.60 5.26
CA HIS A 137 6.73 -11.80 4.77
C HIS A 137 7.24 -10.58 4.01
#